data_AF-A0A7S4HL14-F1
#
_entry.id   AF-A0A7S4HL14-F1
#
_cell.length_a   1.000
_cell.length_b   1.000
_cell.length_c   1.000
_cell.angle_alpha   90.00
_cell.angle_beta   90.00
_cell.angle_gamma   90.00
#
_symmetry.space_group_name_H-M   'P 1'
#
loop_
_entity.id
_entity.type
_entity.pdbx_description
1 polymer ?
#
loop_
_entity_poly.entity_id
_entity_poly.type
_entity_poly.pdbx_seq_one_letter_code
_entity_poly.pdbx_strand_id
1 'polypeptide(L)'
;AVDAAVATTICAGVAQPFASGIGGGCVMNIFMKEEKKALILDSREVAAAFSTVDMFVGREINSTYGALAVAVPGELKGLYLAWERFGSLEWKVLVEPSIAIAEE
;
A
#
# COMPACT_ATOMS: atom_id res chain seq x y z
N ALA A 1 0.59 17.68 2.05
CA ALA A 1 -0.57 16.84 1.65
C ALA A 1 -0.15 15.38 1.53
N VAL A 2 0.92 15.08 0.79
CA VAL A 2 1.45 13.72 0.67
C VAL A 2 1.86 13.13 2.02
N ASP A 3 2.59 13.88 2.87
CA ASP A 3 2.95 13.42 4.23
C ASP A 3 1.74 12.94 5.04
N ALA A 4 0.66 13.75 5.05
CA ALA A 4 -0.57 13.42 5.77
C ALA A 4 -1.28 12.20 5.17
N ALA A 5 -1.31 12.08 3.83
CA ALA A 5 -1.88 10.91 3.17
C ALA A 5 -1.10 9.64 3.54
N VAL A 6 0.23 9.68 3.49
CA VAL A 6 1.12 8.57 3.87
C VAL A 6 0.90 8.16 5.33
N ALA A 7 0.97 9.11 6.27
CA ALA A 7 0.76 8.82 7.69
C ALA A 7 -0.64 8.24 7.96
N THR A 8 -1.67 8.78 7.30
CA THR A 8 -3.05 8.31 7.44
C THR A 8 -3.23 6.90 6.90
N THR A 9 -2.65 6.57 5.74
CA THR A 9 -2.74 5.22 5.16
C THR A 9 -2.07 4.20 6.05
N ILE A 10 -0.89 4.51 6.61
CA ILE A 10 -0.21 3.60 7.55
C ILE A 10 -1.07 3.40 8.81
N CYS A 11 -1.63 4.47 9.36
CA CYS A 11 -2.52 4.40 10.53
C CYS A 11 -3.80 3.60 10.23
N ALA A 12 -4.39 3.78 9.05
CA ALA A 12 -5.55 2.99 8.60
C ALA A 12 -5.24 1.49 8.54
N GLY A 13 -4.01 1.10 8.17
CA GLY A 13 -3.56 -0.29 8.23
C GLY A 13 -3.51 -0.89 9.64
N VAL A 14 -3.39 -0.05 10.67
CA VAL A 14 -3.44 -0.48 12.08
C VAL A 14 -4.87 -0.44 12.62
N ALA A 15 -5.60 0.66 12.38
CA ALA A 15 -6.94 0.87 12.90
C ALA A 15 -8.03 0.05 12.16
N GLN A 16 -7.82 -0.27 10.89
CA GLN A 16 -8.73 -1.04 10.03
C GLN A 16 -7.96 -2.12 9.23
N PRO A 17 -7.32 -3.08 9.92
CA PRO A 17 -6.37 -4.01 9.31
C PRO A 17 -6.99 -4.99 8.31
N PHE A 18 -8.33 -5.15 8.34
CA PHE A 18 -9.06 -6.01 7.40
C PHE A 18 -9.32 -5.34 6.05
N ALA A 19 -9.11 -4.03 5.91
CA ALA A 19 -9.48 -3.26 4.72
C ALA A 19 -8.27 -2.75 3.92
N SER A 20 -7.20 -2.35 4.60
CA SER A 20 -5.98 -1.80 3.98
C SER A 20 -4.75 -2.14 4.82
N GLY A 21 -3.56 -2.02 4.23
CA GLY A 21 -2.31 -2.10 4.99
C GLY A 21 -1.13 -2.55 4.14
N ILE A 22 0.05 -2.57 4.78
CA ILE A 22 1.34 -2.84 4.13
C ILE A 22 1.45 -4.21 3.43
N GLY A 23 0.51 -5.12 3.70
CA GLY A 23 0.37 -6.41 3.03
C GLY A 23 -0.39 -6.38 1.69
N GLY A 24 -0.91 -5.23 1.26
CA GLY A 24 -1.66 -5.05 0.02
C GLY A 24 -1.01 -4.07 -0.96
N GLY A 25 -1.84 -3.30 -1.65
CA GLY A 25 -1.45 -2.32 -2.65
C GLY A 25 -2.32 -1.06 -2.64
N CYS A 26 -1.80 0.02 -3.21
CA CYS A 26 -2.44 1.34 -3.20
C CYS A 26 -2.39 1.99 -4.59
N VAL A 27 -3.41 2.78 -4.92
CA VAL A 27 -3.37 3.75 -6.03
C VAL A 27 -3.55 5.14 -5.46
N MET A 28 -2.51 5.98 -5.59
CA MET A 28 -2.50 7.33 -5.05
C MET A 28 -2.55 8.36 -6.19
N ASN A 29 -3.62 9.15 -6.22
CA ASN A 29 -3.75 10.28 -7.12
C ASN A 29 -3.18 11.55 -6.46
N ILE A 30 -2.21 12.19 -7.10
CA ILE A 30 -1.52 13.37 -6.58
C ILE A 30 -1.72 14.51 -7.58
N PHE A 31 -2.35 15.60 -7.14
CA PHE A 31 -2.45 16.82 -7.94
C PHE A 31 -1.38 17.82 -7.50
N MET A 32 -0.46 18.12 -8.43
CA MET A 32 0.60 19.11 -8.24
C MET A 32 0.07 20.50 -8.62
N LYS A 33 -0.21 21.31 -7.59
CA LYS A 33 -0.84 22.63 -7.75
C LYS A 33 -0.01 23.59 -8.61
N GLU A 34 1.30 23.60 -8.42
CA GLU A 34 2.21 24.52 -9.12
C GLU A 34 2.30 24.18 -10.62
N GLU A 35 2.48 22.90 -10.96
CA GLU A 35 2.52 22.46 -12.36
C GLU A 35 1.14 22.30 -13.02
N LYS A 36 0.06 22.33 -12.23
CA LYS A 36 -1.32 22.01 -12.66
C LYS A 36 -1.42 20.63 -13.34
N LYS A 37 -0.72 19.64 -12.77
CA LYS A 37 -0.67 18.27 -13.30
C LYS A 37 -1.18 17.26 -12.28
N ALA A 38 -1.84 16.22 -12.77
CA ALA A 38 -2.18 15.04 -11.98
C ALA A 38 -1.17 13.93 -12.27
N LEU A 39 -0.71 13.27 -11.22
CA LEU A 39 0.13 12.09 -11.25
C LEU A 39 -0.61 10.95 -10.55
N ILE A 40 -0.38 9.74 -11.02
CA ILE A 40 -0.88 8.52 -10.39
C ILE A 40 0.32 7.69 -9.98
N LEU A 41 0.39 7.36 -8.70
CA LEU A 41 1.29 6.34 -8.20
C LEU A 41 0.47 5.06 -8.09
N ASP A 42 0.80 4.10 -8.97
CA ASP A 42 0.22 2.77 -8.94
C ASP A 42 1.17 1.82 -8.22
N SER A 43 0.74 1.33 -7.07
CA SER A 43 1.40 0.30 -6.27
C SER A 43 0.48 -0.88 -6.03
N ARG A 44 -0.37 -1.18 -7.03
CA ARG A 44 -1.16 -2.41 -7.07
C ARG A 44 -0.25 -3.63 -7.00
N GLU A 45 -0.75 -4.65 -6.32
CA GLU A 45 -0.07 -5.93 -6.23
C GLU A 45 0.04 -6.59 -7.62
N VAL A 46 1.11 -7.36 -7.80
CA VAL A 46 1.37 -8.11 -9.03
C VAL A 46 1.43 -9.60 -8.75
N ALA A 47 1.02 -10.40 -9.74
CA ALA A 47 1.16 -11.84 -9.67
C ALA A 47 2.64 -12.21 -9.44
N ALA A 48 2.87 -13.24 -8.61
CA ALA A 48 4.21 -13.74 -8.38
C ALA A 48 4.80 -14.33 -9.67
N ALA A 49 6.12 -14.34 -9.80
CA ALA A 49 6.80 -14.79 -11.03
C ALA A 49 6.47 -16.25 -11.43
N PHE A 50 6.09 -17.09 -10.46
CA PHE A 50 5.72 -18.49 -10.70
C PHE A 50 4.20 -18.72 -10.81
N SER A 51 3.38 -17.67 -10.85
CA SER A 51 1.94 -17.80 -11.07
C SER A 51 1.67 -18.34 -12.48
N THR A 52 0.70 -19.26 -12.60
CA THR A 52 0.25 -19.81 -13.88
C THR A 52 -1.21 -19.45 -14.12
N VAL A 53 -1.64 -19.47 -15.39
CA VAL A 53 -3.01 -19.10 -15.80
C VAL A 53 -4.06 -20.01 -15.17
N ASP A 54 -3.71 -21.26 -14.89
CA ASP A 54 -4.60 -22.32 -14.42
C ASP A 54 -4.43 -22.67 -12.93
N MET A 55 -3.64 -21.91 -12.17
CA MET A 55 -3.26 -22.26 -10.77
C MET A 55 -4.43 -22.43 -9.79
N PHE A 56 -5.64 -21.99 -10.16
CA PHE A 56 -6.86 -22.10 -9.36
C PHE A 56 -7.94 -23.02 -9.95
N VAL A 57 -7.73 -23.61 -11.13
CA VAL A 57 -8.72 -24.49 -11.76
C VAL A 57 -8.92 -25.74 -10.90
N GLY A 58 -10.15 -25.97 -10.41
CA GLY A 58 -10.47 -27.07 -9.49
C GLY A 58 -9.96 -26.85 -8.06
N ARG A 59 -9.51 -25.64 -7.73
CA ARG A 59 -9.03 -25.21 -6.41
C ARG A 59 -9.44 -23.76 -6.14
N GLU A 60 -10.69 -23.43 -6.43
CA GLU A 60 -11.19 -22.04 -6.43
C GLU A 60 -11.06 -21.38 -5.06
N ILE A 61 -11.22 -22.14 -3.97
CA ILE A 61 -11.05 -21.60 -2.60
C ILE A 61 -9.63 -21.03 -2.37
N ASN A 62 -8.62 -21.55 -3.08
CA ASN A 62 -7.24 -21.11 -2.95
C ASN A 62 -6.97 -19.75 -3.63
N SER A 63 -7.92 -19.21 -4.42
CA SER A 63 -7.82 -17.83 -4.94
C SER A 63 -8.18 -16.77 -3.89
N THR A 64 -8.75 -17.19 -2.76
CA THR A 64 -9.18 -16.30 -1.67
C THR A 64 -8.45 -16.61 -0.37
N TYR A 65 -8.14 -17.89 -0.12
CA TYR A 65 -7.54 -18.33 1.13
C TYR A 65 -6.22 -19.06 0.93
N GLY A 66 -5.28 -18.83 1.85
CA GLY A 66 -3.96 -19.44 1.84
C GLY A 66 -2.95 -18.69 0.98
N ALA A 67 -1.70 -19.17 0.99
CA ALA A 67 -0.58 -18.44 0.39
C ALA A 67 -0.70 -18.24 -1.13
N LEU A 68 -1.40 -19.12 -1.84
CA LEU A 68 -1.59 -18.99 -3.30
C LEU A 68 -2.45 -17.78 -3.70
N ALA A 69 -3.28 -17.27 -2.79
CA ALA A 69 -4.10 -16.08 -3.03
C ALA A 69 -3.30 -14.76 -2.90
N VAL A 70 -2.08 -14.82 -2.36
CA VAL A 70 -1.29 -13.62 -2.05
C VAL A 70 -0.50 -13.17 -3.29
N ALA A 71 -0.81 -11.97 -3.78
CA ALA A 71 0.01 -11.25 -4.75
C ALA A 71 1.16 -10.51 -4.05
N VAL A 72 2.18 -10.07 -4.80
CA VAL A 72 3.33 -9.35 -4.22
C VAL A 72 2.89 -7.99 -3.69
N PRO A 73 2.99 -7.71 -2.37
CA PRO A 73 2.54 -6.43 -1.79
C PRO A 73 3.32 -5.23 -2.32
N GLY A 74 2.62 -4.14 -2.60
CA GLY A 74 3.17 -2.91 -3.15
C GLY A 74 3.01 -1.66 -2.28
N GLU A 75 2.08 -1.68 -1.32
CA GLU A 75 1.64 -0.47 -0.60
C GLU A 75 2.80 0.27 0.09
N LEU A 76 3.60 -0.42 0.91
CA LEU A 76 4.71 0.22 1.64
C LEU A 76 5.73 0.86 0.69
N LYS A 77 6.05 0.19 -0.43
CA LYS A 77 6.96 0.73 -1.45
C LYS A 77 6.35 1.96 -2.13
N GLY A 78 5.06 1.93 -2.42
CA GLY A 78 4.34 3.04 -3.03
C GLY A 78 4.29 4.27 -2.12
N LEU A 79 3.97 4.08 -0.84
CA LEU A 79 3.95 5.14 0.16
C LEU A 79 5.35 5.74 0.39
N TYR A 80 6.38 4.90 0.46
CA TYR A 80 7.76 5.37 0.61
C TYR A 80 8.20 6.19 -0.61
N LEU A 81 7.88 5.74 -1.83
CA LEU A 81 8.20 6.49 -3.06
C LEU A 81 7.44 7.82 -3.14
N ALA A 82 6.18 7.86 -2.71
CA ALA A 82 5.41 9.11 -2.62
C ALA A 82 6.07 10.11 -1.65
N TRP A 83 6.45 9.62 -0.47
CA TRP A 83 7.17 10.41 0.53
C TRP A 83 8.55 10.87 0.03
N GLU A 84 9.35 9.99 -0.57
CA GLU A 84 10.68 10.33 -1.09
C GLU A 84 10.62 11.45 -2.14
N ARG A 85 9.58 11.47 -2.97
CA ARG A 85 9.43 12.45 -4.06
C ARG A 85 8.75 13.74 -3.65
N PHE A 86 7.79 13.68 -2.74
CA PHE A 86 6.86 14.79 -2.47
C PHE A 86 6.64 15.08 -0.99
N GLY A 87 7.27 14.30 -0.11
CA GLY A 87 7.22 14.48 1.33
C GLY A 87 8.07 15.65 1.79
N SER A 88 7.72 16.20 2.95
CA SER A 88 8.39 17.34 3.57
C SER A 88 8.81 17.08 5.01
N LEU A 89 8.28 16.04 5.64
CA LEU A 89 8.66 15.60 6.99
C LEU A 89 9.58 14.40 6.92
N GLU A 90 10.30 14.10 8.00
CA GLU A 90 11.07 12.85 8.08
C GLU A 90 10.14 11.63 8.09
N TRP A 91 10.48 10.57 7.35
CA TRP A 91 9.69 9.32 7.29
C TRP A 91 9.32 8.80 8.67
N LYS A 92 10.27 8.84 9.61
CA LYS A 92 10.09 8.38 10.99
C LYS A 92 8.88 9.03 11.67
N VAL A 93 8.72 10.34 11.52
CA VAL A 93 7.61 11.10 12.12
C VAL A 93 6.26 10.66 11.56
N LEU A 94 6.20 10.17 10.32
CA LEU A 94 4.96 9.69 9.71
C LEU A 94 4.55 8.31 10.22
N VAL A 95 5.51 7.47 10.63
CA VAL A 95 5.27 6.09 11.03
C VAL A 95 5.07 5.96 12.55
N GLU A 96 5.78 6.76 13.35
CA GLU A 96 5.76 6.71 14.82
C GLU A 96 4.35 6.66 15.45
N PRO A 97 3.38 7.49 15.03
CA PRO A 97 2.04 7.44 15.62
C PRO A 97 1.34 6.09 15.42
N SER A 98 1.57 5.45 14.27
CA SER A 98 0.96 4.14 13.97
C SER A 98 1.63 3.01 14.75
N ILE A 99 2.93 3.13 15.05
CA ILE A 99 3.64 2.20 15.94
C ILE A 99 3.04 2.27 17.34
N ALA A 100 2.88 3.48 17.89
CA ALA A 100 2.31 3.66 19.22
C ALA A 100 0.90 3.03 19.33
N ILE A 101 0.03 3.27 18.34
CA ILE A 101 -1.32 2.68 18.29
C ILE A 101 -1.28 1.15 18.19
N ALA A 102 -0.27 0.57 17.52
CA ALA A 102 -0.14 -0.87 17.36
C ALA A 102 0.44 -1.58 18.61
N GLU A 103 1.15 -0.84 19.48
CA GLU A 103 1.76 -1.36 20.72
C GLU A 103 0.83 -1.27 21.94
N GLU A 104 -0.17 -0.39 21.91
CA GLU A 104 -1.25 -0.31 22.91
C GLU A 104 -2.17 -1.55 22.88
#